data_AF-A0A2A4NGH8-F1
#
_entry.id   AF-A0A2A4NGH8-F1
#
_cell.length_a   1.000
_cell.length_b   1.000
_cell.length_c   1.000
_cell.angle_alpha   90.00
_cell.angle_beta   90.00
_cell.angle_gamma   90.00
#
_symmetry.space_group_name_H-M   'P 1'
#
loop_
_entity.id
_entity.type
_entity.pdbx_description
1 polymer ?
#
loop_
_entity_poly.entity_id
_entity_poly.type
_entity_poly.pdbx_seq_one_letter_code
_entity_poly.pdbx_strand_id
1 'polypeptide(L)' 'MERNVAEEEIFVDSVLKQQIAMELGKTNECVRKALKYHTHSKLARKIRRRAKDLLIDESNRIKDFE' A
#
# COMPACT_ATOMS: atom_id res chain seq x y z
N MET A 1 1.86 16.33 -23.73
CA MET A 1 2.76 15.73 -22.71
C MET A 1 1.94 14.77 -21.87
N GLU A 2 1.80 13.53 -22.34
CA GLU A 2 1.32 12.44 -21.49
C GLU A 2 2.42 12.20 -20.46
N ARG A 3 2.15 12.53 -19.19
CA ARG A 3 3.03 12.06 -18.12
C ARG A 3 2.86 10.54 -18.12
N ASN A 4 3.90 9.81 -18.54
CA ASN A 4 4.11 8.44 -18.11
C ASN A 4 4.29 8.49 -16.58
N VAL A 5 3.17 8.60 -15.86
CA VAL A 5 3.15 8.34 -14.43
C VAL A 5 3.32 6.84 -14.38
N ALA A 6 4.54 6.38 -14.12
CA ALA A 6 4.83 4.98 -13.91
C ALA A 6 3.71 4.39 -13.05
N GLU A 7 3.14 3.28 -13.51
CA GLU A 7 2.19 2.49 -12.74
C GLU A 7 2.93 1.96 -11.49
N GLU A 8 3.12 2.82 -10.49
CA GLU A 8 3.89 2.49 -9.29
C GLU A 8 3.01 1.65 -8.39
N GLU A 9 2.87 0.37 -8.74
CA GLU A 9 2.35 -0.64 -7.84
C GLU A 9 3.15 -0.59 -6.52
N ILE A 10 2.44 -0.48 -5.40
CA ILE A 10 3.08 -0.59 -4.08
C ILE A 10 3.15 -2.07 -3.72
N PHE A 11 4.35 -2.63 -3.77
CA PHE A 11 4.61 -4.00 -3.36
C PHE A 11 4.73 -4.05 -1.83
N VAL A 12 3.81 -4.77 -1.20
CA VAL A 12 3.87 -5.13 0.22
C VAL A 12 3.54 -6.61 0.39
N ASP A 13 4.07 -7.20 1.45
CA ASP A 13 3.81 -8.58 1.80
C ASP A 13 2.31 -8.87 2.02
N SER A 14 1.91 -10.11 1.82
CA SER A 14 0.56 -10.62 2.04
C SER A 14 0.01 -10.32 3.45
N VAL A 15 0.85 -10.39 4.49
CA VAL A 15 0.47 -10.11 5.88
C VAL A 15 0.06 -8.65 6.03
N LEU A 16 0.82 -7.71 5.45
CA LEU A 16 0.48 -6.29 5.48
C LEU A 16 -0.79 -5.99 4.69
N LYS A 17 -1.03 -6.68 3.56
CA LYS A 17 -2.30 -6.56 2.81
C LYS A 17 -3.49 -6.98 3.66
N GLN A 18 -3.37 -8.10 4.38
CA GLN A 18 -4.40 -8.59 5.28
C GLN A 18 -4.65 -7.64 6.44
N GLN A 19 -3.59 -7.09 7.03
CA GLN A 19 -3.71 -6.08 8.08
C GLN A 19 -4.52 -4.86 7.60
N ILE A 20 -4.17 -4.28 6.45
CA ILE A 20 -4.89 -3.14 5.88
C ILE A 20 -6.36 -3.49 5.59
N ALA A 21 -6.62 -4.70 5.09
CA ALA A 21 -7.95 -5.18 4.81
C ALA A 21 -8.81 -5.25 6.07
N MET A 22 -8.27 -5.78 7.17
CA MET A 22 -8.94 -5.83 8.47
C MET A 22 -9.19 -4.43 9.03
N GLU A 23 -8.18 -3.56 9.06
CA GLU A 23 -8.28 -2.20 9.60
C GLU A 23 -9.32 -1.34 8.88
N LEU A 24 -9.51 -1.54 7.57
CA LEU A 24 -10.42 -0.75 6.75
C LEU A 24 -11.78 -1.43 6.49
N GLY A 25 -12.00 -2.64 7.03
CA GLY A 25 -13.21 -3.43 6.75
C GLY A 25 -13.38 -3.70 5.26
N LYS A 26 -12.30 -4.15 4.59
CA LYS A 26 -12.24 -4.48 3.16
C LYS A 26 -11.68 -5.89 2.95
N THR A 27 -11.74 -6.36 1.70
CA THR A 27 -11.16 -7.65 1.30
C THR A 27 -9.71 -7.48 0.85
N ASN A 28 -8.94 -8.56 0.93
CA ASN A 28 -7.56 -8.59 0.41
C ASN A 28 -7.50 -8.23 -1.08
N GLU A 29 -8.48 -8.64 -1.88
CA GLU A 29 -8.54 -8.30 -3.31
C GLU A 29 -8.79 -6.80 -3.53
N CYS A 30 -9.61 -6.16 -2.68
CA CYS A 30 -9.78 -4.70 -2.72
C CYS A 30 -8.46 -3.97 -2.43
N VAL A 31 -7.71 -4.45 -1.44
CA VAL A 31 -6.39 -3.89 -1.10
C VAL A 31 -5.42 -4.10 -2.26
N ARG A 32 -5.34 -5.32 -2.81
CA ARG A 32 -4.47 -5.64 -3.96
C ARG A 32 -4.75 -4.73 -5.15
N LYS A 33 -6.02 -4.54 -5.52
CA LYS A 33 -6.41 -3.64 -6.61
C LYS A 33 -6.03 -2.19 -6.36
N ALA A 34 -6.19 -1.70 -5.14
CA ALA A 34 -5.83 -0.32 -4.78
C ALA A 34 -4.31 -0.08 -4.76
N LEU A 35 -3.52 -1.10 -4.42
CA LEU A 35 -2.06 -1.03 -4.46
C LEU A 35 -1.52 -1.14 -5.89
N LYS A 36 -2.14 -2.00 -6.71
CA LYS A 36 -1.77 -2.18 -8.12
C LYS A 36 -2.14 -0.99 -9.00
N TYR A 37 -3.38 -0.50 -8.88
CA TYR A 37 -3.88 0.57 -9.73
C TYR A 37 -3.94 1.88 -8.94
N HIS A 38 -3.16 2.87 -9.38
CA HIS A 38 -3.29 4.22 -8.84
C HIS A 38 -4.58 4.85 -9.36
N THR A 39 -5.65 4.74 -8.57
CA THR A 39 -6.95 5.35 -8.87
C THR A 39 -7.18 6.56 -7.95
N HIS A 40 -7.86 7.59 -8.46
CA HIS A 40 -8.24 8.77 -7.66
C HIS A 40 -9.33 8.49 -6.59
N SER A 41 -9.72 7.23 -6.43
CA SER A 41 -10.67 6.82 -5.40
C SER A 41 -10.16 7.18 -4.00
N LYS A 42 -11.03 7.80 -3.20
CA LYS A 42 -10.75 8.12 -1.79
C LYS A 42 -10.34 6.87 -1.00
N LEU A 43 -10.92 5.71 -1.31
CA LEU A 43 -10.57 4.44 -0.67
C LEU A 43 -9.16 3.97 -1.08
N ALA A 44 -8.83 4.02 -2.37
CA ALA A 44 -7.51 3.62 -2.85
C ALA A 44 -6.41 4.49 -2.25
N ARG A 45 -6.64 5.81 -2.15
CA ARG A 45 -5.71 6.74 -1.46
C ARG A 45 -5.52 6.40 0.01
N LYS A 46 -6.58 5.99 0.72
CA LYS A 46 -6.48 5.54 2.13
C LYS A 46 -5.67 4.26 2.25
N ILE A 47 -5.93 3.27 1.41
CA ILE A 47 -5.20 2.00 1.37
C ILE A 47 -3.71 2.25 1.10
N ARG A 48 -3.37 3.03 0.07
CA ARG A 48 -1.98 3.33 -0.31
C ARG A 48 -1.25 4.13 0.77
N ARG A 49 -1.94 5.08 1.43
CA ARG A 49 -1.38 5.79 2.59
C ARG A 49 -1.04 4.82 3.71
N ARG A 50 -1.98 3.93 4.07
CA ARG A 50 -1.73 2.98 5.16
C ARG A 50 -0.61 2.00 4.82
N ALA A 51 -0.52 1.53 3.58
CA ALA A 51 0.60 0.71 3.12
C ALA A 51 1.94 1.44 3.27
N LYS A 52 1.99 2.73 2.91
CA LYS A 52 3.19 3.57 3.12
C LYS A 52 3.55 3.66 4.60
N ASP A 53 2.57 3.90 5.48
CA ASP A 53 2.81 4.03 6.92
C ASP A 53 3.41 2.72 7.48
N LEU A 54 2.86 1.57 7.10
CA LEU A 54 3.38 0.25 7.52
C LEU A 54 4.80 -0.02 7.02
N LEU A 55 5.12 0.37 5.79
CA LEU A 55 6.48 0.24 5.24
C LEU A 55 7.48 1.13 5.97
N ILE A 56 7.08 2.35 6.36
CA ILE A 56 7.92 3.24 7.16
C ILE A 56 8.12 2.66 8.56
N ASP A 57 7.06 2.16 9.19
CA ASP A 57 7.12 1.52 10.50
C ASP A 57 8.09 0.33 10.47
N GLU A 58 8.00 -0.50 9.44
CA GLU A 58 8.91 -1.64 9.26
C GLU A 58 10.35 -1.18 8.99
N SER A 59 10.54 -0.18 8.12
CA SER A 59 11.86 0.40 7.86
C SER A 59 12.52 0.95 9.14
N ASN A 60 11.74 1.58 10.03
CA ASN A 60 12.23 2.12 11.30
C ASN A 60 12.58 1.03 12.33
N ARG A 61 12.04 -0.18 12.19
CA ARG A 61 12.41 -1.33 13.04
C ARG A 61 13.77 -1.89 12.66
N ILE A 62 14.21 -1.67 11.43
CA ILE A 62 15.52 -2.13 11.00
C ILE A 62 16.55 -1.11 11.46
N LYS A 63 17.14 -1.38 12.62
CA LYS A 63 18.11 -0.50 13.29
C LYS A 63 19.56 -0.82 12.94
N ASP A 64 19.80 -2.02 12.43
CA ASP A 64 21.13 -2.55 12.17
C ASP A 64 21.21 -3.02 10.71
N PHE A 65 21.68 -2.12 9.86
CA PHE A 65 22.33 -2.50 8.61
C PHE A 65 23.77 -1.99 8.74
N GLU A 66 24.72 -2.90 8.81
CA GLU A 66 26.15 -2.57 8.64
C GLU A 66 26.38 -1.74 7.36
#